data_AF-A0A7C5AWP0-F1
#
_entry.id   AF-A0A7C5AWP0-F1
#
_cell.length_a   1.000
_cell.length_b   1.000
_cell.length_c   1.000
_cell.angle_alpha   90.00
_cell.angle_beta   90.00
_cell.angle_gamma   90.00
#
_symmetry.space_group_name_H-M   'P 1'
#
loop_
_entity.id
_entity.type
_entity.pdbx_description
1 polymer ?
#
loop_
_entity_poly.entity_id
_entity_poly.type
_entity_poly.pdbx_seq_one_letter_code
_entity_poly.pdbx_strand_id
1 'polypeptide(L)'
;MSFSNSPLPPGVDFRPEYLDFRRGIHVGNLEDNQRITRILKLALETRYRRPFVTERYGRGVYWRWIGFLLKANREAKPRSNACSFGCSKFFISVEPEDKLFKCGLQVERGYLKAPRGYSEWKLQDDWDWNRLVARLKPASPLDCELSRLAGEGFAMFAGSWSGVSLPPTPGQYPGARKLKRLLEAADPNEWAGFQLYYPMTEDEVRRSSGADLVESMLAIFEEVSRVHDLTSDVPLWL
;
A
#
# COMPACT_ATOMS: atom_id res chain seq x y z
N MET A 1 18.65 -5.65 -10.88
CA MET A 1 17.76 -6.37 -9.95
C MET A 1 17.43 -7.71 -10.60
N SER A 2 17.69 -8.83 -9.92
CA SER A 2 17.30 -10.16 -10.41
C SER A 2 15.97 -10.50 -9.76
N PHE A 3 14.87 -10.27 -10.47
CA PHE A 3 13.53 -10.59 -9.99
C PHE A 3 13.37 -12.11 -9.87
N SER A 4 12.85 -12.57 -8.73
CA SER A 4 12.36 -13.94 -8.61
C SER A 4 11.10 -14.01 -9.50
N ASN A 5 11.26 -14.59 -10.70
CA ASN A 5 10.18 -14.78 -11.68
C ASN A 5 9.06 -15.64 -11.07
N SER A 6 8.12 -15.02 -10.36
CA SER A 6 6.79 -15.62 -10.21
C SER A 6 6.06 -15.34 -11.52
N PRO A 7 5.78 -16.38 -12.34
CA PRO A 7 5.15 -16.17 -13.63
C PRO A 7 3.81 -15.47 -13.42
N LEU A 8 3.51 -14.50 -14.31
CA LEU A 8 2.20 -13.88 -14.38
C LEU A 8 1.10 -14.95 -14.42
N PRO A 9 -0.08 -14.68 -13.85
CA PRO A 9 -1.25 -15.52 -14.11
C PRO A 9 -1.43 -15.72 -15.63
N PRO A 10 -1.73 -16.95 -16.10
CA PRO A 10 -1.90 -17.18 -17.53
C PRO A 10 -3.01 -16.31 -18.13
N GLY A 11 -2.76 -15.73 -19.31
CA GLY A 11 -3.77 -15.01 -20.08
C GLY A 11 -4.08 -13.57 -19.62
N VAL A 12 -3.19 -12.94 -18.84
CA VAL A 12 -3.30 -11.50 -18.49
C VAL A 12 -3.45 -10.65 -19.77
N ASP A 13 -4.55 -9.88 -19.83
CA ASP A 13 -4.88 -8.89 -20.86
C ASP A 13 -5.15 -7.52 -20.20
N PHE A 14 -4.44 -7.22 -19.12
CA PHE A 14 -4.44 -5.87 -18.54
C PHE A 14 -3.93 -4.89 -19.59
N ARG A 15 -4.42 -3.65 -19.58
CA ARG A 15 -3.97 -2.61 -20.50
C ARG A 15 -3.66 -1.31 -19.76
N PRO A 16 -2.61 -0.55 -20.18
CA PRO A 16 -2.26 0.71 -19.53
C PRO A 16 -3.41 1.72 -19.43
N GLU A 17 -4.33 1.71 -20.40
CA GLU A 17 -5.50 2.60 -20.44
C GLU A 17 -6.48 2.37 -19.29
N TYR A 18 -6.39 1.22 -18.61
CA TYR A 18 -7.16 0.97 -17.39
C TYR A 18 -6.61 1.76 -16.18
N LEU A 19 -5.42 2.34 -16.28
CA LEU A 19 -4.92 3.36 -15.35
C LEU A 19 -5.22 4.75 -15.93
N ASP A 20 -6.44 5.24 -15.71
CA ASP A 20 -6.88 6.54 -16.21
C ASP A 20 -6.49 7.66 -15.22
N PHE A 21 -5.53 8.49 -15.60
CA PHE A 21 -5.00 9.60 -14.77
C PHE A 21 -5.98 10.75 -14.53
N ARG A 22 -7.23 10.66 -15.04
CA ARG A 22 -8.33 11.58 -14.72
C ARG A 22 -9.37 10.90 -13.84
N ARG A 23 -9.75 9.66 -14.17
CA ARG A 23 -10.89 8.95 -13.59
C ARG A 23 -10.51 7.94 -12.50
N GLY A 24 -9.30 7.40 -12.56
CA GLY A 24 -8.75 6.39 -11.65
C GLY A 24 -8.50 5.05 -12.36
N ILE A 25 -8.45 3.99 -11.57
CA ILE A 25 -8.26 2.62 -12.01
C ILE A 25 -9.60 2.06 -12.49
N HIS A 26 -9.69 1.72 -13.78
CA HIS A 26 -10.86 1.08 -14.38
C HIS A 26 -10.96 -0.39 -13.94
N VAL A 27 -12.10 -0.77 -13.37
CA VAL A 27 -12.30 -2.12 -12.80
C VAL A 27 -13.65 -2.76 -13.12
N GLY A 28 -14.62 -1.98 -13.62
CA GLY A 28 -15.95 -2.48 -13.99
C GLY A 28 -16.06 -2.79 -15.48
N ASN A 29 -16.99 -3.66 -15.84
CA ASN A 29 -17.22 -4.10 -17.24
C ASN A 29 -15.96 -4.64 -17.94
N LEU A 30 -15.05 -5.22 -17.16
CA LEU A 30 -13.82 -5.88 -17.62
C LEU A 30 -13.92 -7.38 -17.32
N GLU A 31 -13.33 -8.19 -18.18
CA GLU A 31 -13.13 -9.62 -17.95
C GLU A 31 -12.13 -9.84 -16.79
N ASP A 32 -12.16 -11.03 -16.19
CA ASP A 32 -11.32 -11.31 -15.02
C ASP A 32 -9.81 -11.23 -15.33
N ASN A 33 -9.40 -11.57 -16.55
CA ASN A 33 -8.02 -11.46 -17.01
C ASN A 33 -7.60 -10.03 -17.41
N GLN A 34 -8.55 -9.08 -17.41
CA GLN A 34 -8.33 -7.65 -17.63
C GLN A 34 -8.41 -6.86 -16.32
N ARG A 35 -9.08 -7.40 -15.31
CA ARG A 35 -9.36 -6.70 -14.05
C ARG A 35 -8.17 -6.81 -13.09
N ILE A 36 -7.48 -5.68 -12.85
CA ILE A 36 -6.28 -5.64 -11.99
C ILE A 36 -6.50 -6.20 -10.58
N THR A 37 -7.70 -6.03 -10.01
CA THR A 37 -8.03 -6.59 -8.69
C THR A 37 -7.99 -8.12 -8.67
N ARG A 38 -8.42 -8.77 -9.75
CA ARG A 38 -8.42 -10.24 -9.87
C ARG A 38 -7.02 -10.75 -10.15
N ILE A 39 -6.33 -10.11 -11.10
CA ILE A 39 -4.97 -10.46 -11.50
C ILE A 39 -4.01 -10.39 -10.31
N LEU A 40 -3.94 -9.24 -9.63
CA LEU A 40 -3.03 -9.05 -8.51
C LEU A 40 -3.40 -9.93 -7.32
N LYS A 41 -4.70 -10.05 -6.98
CA LYS A 41 -5.13 -10.93 -5.88
C LYS A 41 -4.72 -12.38 -6.14
N LEU A 42 -4.98 -12.90 -7.34
CA LEU A 42 -4.61 -14.28 -7.70
C LEU A 42 -3.09 -14.46 -7.62
N ALA A 43 -2.32 -13.54 -8.19
CA ALA A 43 -0.86 -13.60 -8.14
C ALA A 43 -0.32 -13.58 -6.70
N LEU A 44 -0.85 -12.71 -5.83
CA LEU A 44 -0.48 -12.64 -4.41
C LEU A 44 -0.85 -13.94 -3.67
N GLU A 45 -2.06 -14.46 -3.88
CA GLU A 45 -2.51 -15.70 -3.24
C GLU A 45 -1.71 -16.92 -3.72
N THR A 46 -1.30 -16.95 -5.00
CA THR A 46 -0.40 -17.97 -5.54
C THR A 46 1.01 -17.86 -4.98
N ARG A 47 1.58 -16.64 -4.93
CA ARG A 47 2.94 -16.37 -4.44
C ARG A 47 3.10 -16.76 -2.98
N TYR A 48 2.21 -16.25 -2.13
CA TYR A 48 2.30 -16.42 -0.68
C TYR A 48 1.54 -17.63 -0.17
N ARG A 49 0.77 -18.33 -1.03
CA ARG A 49 -0.07 -19.49 -0.70
C ARG A 49 -1.08 -19.22 0.42
N ARG A 50 -1.59 -17.99 0.49
CA ARG A 50 -2.44 -17.51 1.57
C ARG A 50 -3.51 -16.56 1.05
N PRO A 51 -4.71 -16.54 1.65
CA PRO A 51 -5.80 -15.71 1.16
C PRO A 51 -5.56 -14.21 1.42
N PHE A 52 -5.92 -13.38 0.43
CA PHE A 52 -5.91 -11.93 0.52
C PHE A 52 -7.35 -11.36 0.46
N VAL A 53 -7.55 -10.23 1.12
CA VAL A 53 -8.78 -9.43 1.04
C VAL A 53 -8.50 -8.21 0.16
N THR A 54 -9.41 -7.92 -0.76
CA THR A 54 -9.35 -6.72 -1.61
C THR A 54 -10.19 -5.61 -1.03
N GLU A 55 -9.63 -4.41 -0.99
CA GLU A 55 -10.27 -3.18 -0.57
C GLU A 55 -10.19 -2.09 -1.61
N ARG A 56 -11.05 -1.09 -1.44
CA ARG A 56 -11.20 -0.02 -2.42
C ARG A 56 -11.58 1.30 -1.77
N TYR A 57 -11.12 2.36 -2.39
CA TYR A 57 -11.68 3.69 -2.26
C TYR A 57 -12.04 4.22 -3.66
N GLY A 58 -13.30 4.60 -3.85
CA GLY A 58 -13.85 5.00 -5.14
C GLY A 58 -15.29 4.55 -5.35
N ARG A 59 -15.88 4.86 -6.52
CA ARG A 59 -17.29 4.58 -6.83
C ARG A 59 -17.47 4.14 -8.29
N GLY A 60 -18.46 3.27 -8.53
CA GLY A 60 -18.77 2.78 -9.86
C GLY A 60 -17.62 1.95 -10.46
N VAL A 61 -17.38 2.15 -11.75
CA VAL A 61 -16.42 1.37 -12.53
C VAL A 61 -14.98 1.89 -12.47
N TYR A 62 -14.73 3.04 -11.83
CA TYR A 62 -13.39 3.61 -11.60
C TYR A 62 -13.11 3.80 -10.12
N TRP A 63 -12.02 3.23 -9.62
CA TRP A 63 -11.59 3.38 -8.23
C TRP A 63 -10.29 4.18 -8.15
N ARG A 64 -10.06 4.92 -7.07
CA ARG A 64 -8.85 5.74 -6.90
C ARG A 64 -7.72 4.97 -6.27
N TRP A 65 -8.07 4.07 -5.36
CA TRP A 65 -7.13 3.30 -4.57
C TRP A 65 -7.67 1.88 -4.36
N ILE A 66 -6.77 0.91 -4.41
CA ILE A 66 -7.06 -0.51 -4.22
C ILE A 66 -6.04 -1.09 -3.25
N GLY A 67 -6.51 -1.79 -2.23
CA GLY A 67 -5.70 -2.45 -1.23
C GLY A 67 -5.80 -3.97 -1.29
N PHE A 68 -4.71 -4.66 -0.97
CA PHE A 68 -4.66 -6.10 -0.78
C PHE A 68 -4.00 -6.37 0.57
N LEU A 69 -4.76 -6.93 1.51
CA LEU A 69 -4.23 -7.31 2.83
C LEU A 69 -4.29 -8.82 3.04
N LEU A 70 -3.31 -9.34 3.76
CA LEU A 70 -3.29 -10.73 4.18
C LEU A 70 -4.46 -11.00 5.14
N LYS A 71 -5.37 -11.89 4.77
CA LYS A 71 -6.57 -12.20 5.56
C LYS A 71 -6.21 -12.64 6.99
N ALA A 72 -5.17 -13.46 7.13
CA ALA A 72 -4.70 -13.95 8.42
C ALA A 72 -4.18 -12.82 9.34
N ASN A 73 -3.58 -11.76 8.79
CA ASN A 73 -3.14 -10.61 9.58
C ASN A 73 -4.34 -9.87 10.18
N ARG A 74 -5.43 -9.73 9.42
CA ARG A 74 -6.69 -9.17 9.94
C ARG A 74 -7.30 -10.07 11.01
N GLU A 75 -7.36 -11.38 10.76
CA GLU A 75 -7.95 -12.34 11.70
C GLU A 75 -7.19 -12.45 13.02
N ALA A 76 -5.87 -12.21 13.01
CA ALA A 76 -5.05 -12.19 14.20
C ALA A 76 -5.34 -11.02 15.16
N LYS A 77 -6.10 -10.01 14.72
CA LYS A 77 -6.41 -8.80 15.51
C LYS A 77 -7.61 -9.04 16.45
N PRO A 78 -7.40 -9.19 17.77
CA PRO A 78 -8.48 -9.55 18.69
C PRO A 78 -9.58 -8.49 18.84
N ARG A 79 -9.28 -7.22 18.53
CA ARG A 79 -10.21 -6.09 18.69
C ARG A 79 -10.69 -5.51 17.37
N SER A 80 -9.84 -5.51 16.35
CA SER A 80 -10.10 -4.81 15.10
C SER A 80 -10.30 -5.70 13.86
N ASN A 81 -10.41 -7.02 14.00
CA ASN A 81 -10.61 -7.94 12.88
C ASN A 81 -11.89 -7.70 12.04
N ALA A 82 -12.86 -6.96 12.58
CA ALA A 82 -14.09 -6.59 11.89
C ALA A 82 -13.90 -5.46 10.85
N CYS A 83 -12.79 -4.72 10.93
CA CYS A 83 -12.39 -3.74 9.94
C CYS A 83 -11.00 -4.05 9.40
N SER A 84 -10.60 -3.31 8.38
CA SER A 84 -9.34 -3.55 7.68
C SER A 84 -8.35 -2.41 7.78
N PHE A 85 -8.81 -1.21 8.14
CA PHE A 85 -7.98 -0.02 8.30
C PHE A 85 -6.77 -0.28 9.21
N GLY A 86 -6.91 -1.13 10.24
CA GLY A 86 -5.82 -1.50 11.14
C GLY A 86 -4.74 -2.43 10.59
N CYS A 87 -4.82 -2.87 9.33
CA CYS A 87 -3.83 -3.75 8.70
C CYS A 87 -2.91 -2.99 7.74
N SER A 88 -1.65 -3.43 7.66
CA SER A 88 -0.73 -3.18 6.56
C SER A 88 -1.28 -3.81 5.29
N LYS A 89 -1.16 -3.10 4.17
CA LYS A 89 -1.74 -3.53 2.89
C LYS A 89 -0.80 -3.21 1.75
N PHE A 90 -0.66 -4.13 0.81
CA PHE A 90 -0.21 -3.75 -0.52
C PHE A 90 -1.25 -2.85 -1.17
N PHE A 91 -0.84 -1.86 -1.94
CA PHE A 91 -1.79 -0.96 -2.60
C PHE A 91 -1.34 -0.52 -3.98
N ILE A 92 -2.33 -0.13 -4.77
CA ILE A 92 -2.15 0.68 -5.97
C ILE A 92 -3.09 1.88 -5.93
N SER A 93 -2.65 3.02 -6.43
CA SER A 93 -3.51 4.20 -6.60
C SER A 93 -3.17 5.00 -7.85
N VAL A 94 -4.14 5.76 -8.34
CA VAL A 94 -3.94 6.78 -9.37
C VAL A 94 -4.33 8.12 -8.77
N GLU A 95 -3.35 9.01 -8.63
CA GLU A 95 -3.49 10.38 -8.15
C GLU A 95 -3.64 11.34 -9.36
N PRO A 96 -4.82 11.92 -9.59
CA PRO A 96 -5.06 12.74 -10.79
C PRO A 96 -4.34 14.08 -10.79
N GLU A 97 -4.20 14.66 -9.60
CA GLU A 97 -3.61 15.98 -9.40
C GLU A 97 -2.12 15.94 -9.73
N ASP A 98 -1.44 14.90 -9.23
CA ASP A 98 -0.01 14.69 -9.48
C ASP A 98 0.27 13.93 -10.79
N LYS A 99 -0.77 13.37 -11.41
CA LYS A 99 -0.67 12.42 -12.53
C LYS A 99 0.31 11.28 -12.25
N LEU A 100 0.17 10.68 -11.07
CA LEU A 100 1.03 9.60 -10.60
C LEU A 100 0.22 8.33 -10.37
N PHE A 101 0.75 7.22 -10.87
CA PHE A 101 0.39 5.89 -10.43
C PHE A 101 1.33 5.50 -9.29
N LYS A 102 0.77 5.09 -8.16
CA LYS A 102 1.53 4.64 -6.98
C LYS A 102 1.30 3.16 -6.79
N CYS A 103 2.36 2.41 -6.51
CA CYS A 103 2.28 1.00 -6.13
C CYS A 103 3.22 0.75 -4.94
N GLY A 104 2.76 0.04 -3.91
CA GLY A 104 3.60 -0.24 -2.75
C GLY A 104 2.83 -0.73 -1.52
N LEU A 105 3.21 -0.23 -0.35
CA LEU A 105 2.67 -0.59 0.97
C LEU A 105 2.03 0.62 1.66
N GLN A 106 0.88 0.41 2.32
CA GLN A 106 0.20 1.41 3.13
C GLN A 106 -0.12 0.87 4.54
N VAL A 107 0.03 1.73 5.55
CA VAL A 107 -0.37 1.50 6.94
C VAL A 107 -1.12 2.74 7.45
N GLU A 108 -2.26 2.55 8.13
CA GLU A 108 -3.17 3.64 8.52
C GLU A 108 -3.33 3.72 10.05
N ARG A 109 -3.43 4.94 10.62
CA ARG A 109 -3.62 5.16 12.06
C ARG A 109 -5.10 5.16 12.50
N GLY A 110 -6.02 5.65 11.68
CA GLY A 110 -7.35 6.02 12.18
C GLY A 110 -7.31 7.27 13.07
N TYR A 111 -8.38 7.54 13.79
CA TYR A 111 -8.52 8.65 14.72
C TYR A 111 -8.03 8.26 16.12
N LEU A 112 -7.41 9.18 16.87
CA LEU A 112 -7.25 8.98 18.32
C LEU A 112 -8.55 9.38 19.05
N LYS A 113 -9.23 10.39 18.51
CA LYS A 113 -10.53 10.88 18.98
C LYS A 113 -11.54 10.77 17.83
N ALA A 114 -12.15 9.61 17.70
CA ALA A 114 -13.11 9.37 16.62
C ALA A 114 -14.37 10.25 16.79
N PRO A 115 -14.95 10.75 15.68
CA PRO A 115 -16.22 11.47 15.73
C PRO A 115 -17.34 10.59 16.31
N ARG A 116 -18.36 11.23 16.89
CA ARG A 116 -19.52 10.53 17.44
C ARG A 116 -20.17 9.66 16.34
N GLY A 117 -20.39 8.39 16.65
CA GLY A 117 -21.01 7.43 15.73
C GLY A 117 -20.04 6.64 14.85
N TYR A 118 -18.72 6.92 14.90
CA TYR A 118 -17.69 6.25 14.11
C TYR A 118 -16.61 5.62 14.99
N SER A 119 -17.03 4.89 16.03
CA SER A 119 -16.10 4.30 17.01
C SER A 119 -15.08 3.34 16.40
N GLU A 120 -15.43 2.72 15.27
CA GLU A 120 -14.59 1.80 14.51
C GLU A 120 -13.43 2.51 13.77
N TRP A 121 -13.48 3.84 13.64
CA TRP A 121 -12.37 4.64 13.11
C TRP A 121 -11.31 4.94 14.17
N LYS A 122 -11.59 4.64 15.44
CA LYS A 122 -10.64 4.88 16.52
C LYS A 122 -9.49 3.87 16.44
N LEU A 123 -8.25 4.37 16.44
CA LEU A 123 -7.04 3.57 16.55
C LEU A 123 -7.18 2.56 17.70
N GLN A 124 -7.00 1.27 17.39
CA GLN A 124 -6.95 0.23 18.41
C GLN A 124 -5.51 -0.19 18.68
N ASP A 125 -5.28 -0.79 19.84
CA ASP A 125 -3.96 -1.23 20.29
C ASP A 125 -3.34 -2.28 19.36
N ASP A 126 -4.16 -3.07 18.67
CA ASP A 126 -3.77 -4.15 17.76
C ASP A 126 -3.60 -3.72 16.29
N TRP A 127 -3.59 -2.42 16.00
CA TRP A 127 -3.35 -1.93 14.63
C TRP A 127 -1.86 -1.98 14.28
N ASP A 128 -1.55 -2.35 13.03
CA ASP A 128 -0.17 -2.42 12.50
C ASP A 128 0.55 -1.07 12.55
N TRP A 129 -0.21 0.02 12.58
CA TRP A 129 0.31 1.35 12.85
C TRP A 129 1.18 1.41 14.10
N ASN A 130 0.73 0.80 15.21
CA ASN A 130 1.46 0.84 16.47
C ASN A 130 2.80 0.09 16.34
N ARG A 131 2.81 -1.01 15.58
CA ARG A 131 4.03 -1.79 15.28
C ARG A 131 5.00 -0.99 14.43
N LEU A 132 4.51 -0.32 13.37
CA LEU A 132 5.29 0.59 12.54
C LEU A 132 6.00 1.65 13.40
N VAL A 133 5.23 2.42 14.18
CA VAL A 133 5.77 3.51 15.02
C VAL A 133 6.75 2.98 16.09
N ALA A 134 6.48 1.82 16.67
CA ALA A 134 7.36 1.21 17.67
C ALA A 134 8.70 0.73 17.08
N ARG A 135 8.72 0.28 15.82
CA ARG A 135 9.90 -0.28 15.15
C ARG A 135 10.76 0.75 14.41
N LEU A 136 10.26 1.97 14.22
CA LEU A 136 11.04 3.11 13.73
C LEU A 136 12.09 3.54 14.77
N LYS A 137 13.24 2.89 14.73
CA LYS A 137 14.42 3.17 15.56
C LYS A 137 15.66 3.21 14.66
N PRO A 138 16.63 4.10 14.90
CA PRO A 138 17.88 4.11 14.13
C PRO A 138 18.55 2.74 14.09
N ALA A 139 19.06 2.36 12.93
CA ALA A 139 19.72 1.08 12.66
C ALA A 139 18.86 -0.16 12.96
N SER A 140 17.54 -0.01 13.12
CA SER A 140 16.64 -1.16 13.20
C SER A 140 16.49 -1.82 11.83
N PRO A 141 16.03 -3.09 11.76
CA PRO A 141 15.72 -3.72 10.48
C PRO A 141 14.76 -2.89 9.61
N LEU A 142 13.83 -2.16 10.22
CA LEU A 142 12.90 -1.29 9.49
C LEU A 142 13.60 -0.03 8.95
N ASP A 143 14.45 0.62 9.75
CA ASP A 143 15.22 1.81 9.33
C ASP A 143 16.16 1.49 8.16
N CYS A 144 16.88 0.36 8.24
CA CYS A 144 17.75 -0.11 7.17
C CYS A 144 16.96 -0.40 5.89
N GLU A 145 15.81 -1.05 6.00
CA GLU A 145 14.99 -1.42 4.84
C GLU A 145 14.37 -0.19 4.16
N LEU A 146 13.87 0.76 4.95
CA LEU A 146 13.35 2.02 4.43
C LEU A 146 14.44 2.85 3.74
N SER A 147 15.66 2.86 4.30
CA SER A 147 16.79 3.55 3.67
C SER A 147 17.21 2.88 2.35
N ARG A 148 17.22 1.54 2.30
CA ARG A 148 17.50 0.78 1.06
C ARG A 148 16.49 1.12 -0.02
N LEU A 149 15.20 0.97 0.28
CA LEU A 149 14.12 1.17 -0.68
C LEU A 149 14.06 2.64 -1.16
N ALA A 150 14.29 3.61 -0.28
CA ALA A 150 14.45 4.99 -0.70
C ALA A 150 15.58 5.13 -1.72
N GLY A 151 16.77 4.55 -1.45
CA GLY A 151 17.90 4.53 -2.39
C GLY A 151 17.59 3.89 -3.75
N GLU A 152 16.58 3.04 -3.83
CA GLU A 152 16.10 2.37 -5.06
C GLU A 152 14.97 3.14 -5.76
N GLY A 153 14.66 4.36 -5.31
CA GLY A 153 13.70 5.25 -5.95
C GLY A 153 12.29 5.22 -5.35
N PHE A 154 12.08 4.49 -4.24
CA PHE A 154 10.81 4.57 -3.53
C PHE A 154 10.63 5.96 -2.89
N ALA A 155 9.39 6.43 -2.91
CA ALA A 155 8.94 7.61 -2.20
C ALA A 155 8.18 7.20 -0.93
N MET A 156 8.12 8.14 0.02
CA MET A 156 7.37 7.96 1.27
C MET A 156 6.38 9.08 1.49
N PHE A 157 5.16 8.73 1.84
CA PHE A 157 4.23 9.62 2.51
C PHE A 157 4.17 9.27 3.98
N ALA A 158 4.13 10.28 4.85
CA ALA A 158 3.96 10.09 6.29
C ALA A 158 3.28 11.32 6.92
N GLY A 159 2.13 11.11 7.55
CA GLY A 159 1.41 12.19 8.26
C GLY A 159 -0.10 12.18 8.00
N SER A 160 -0.74 13.34 8.14
CA SER A 160 -2.16 13.55 7.83
C SER A 160 -2.38 13.74 6.34
N TRP A 161 -3.48 13.20 5.80
CA TRP A 161 -3.84 13.38 4.38
C TRP A 161 -4.26 14.82 4.03
N SER A 162 -4.84 15.54 4.99
CA SER A 162 -5.32 16.93 4.87
C SER A 162 -4.38 17.96 5.50
N GLY A 163 -3.29 17.53 6.12
CA GLY A 163 -2.45 18.36 6.98
C GLY A 163 -0.96 18.25 6.69
N VAL A 164 -0.14 18.43 7.72
CA VAL A 164 1.32 18.32 7.59
C VAL A 164 1.69 16.87 7.32
N SER A 165 2.43 16.67 6.23
CA SER A 165 2.98 15.38 5.84
C SER A 165 4.40 15.53 5.32
N LEU A 166 5.14 14.43 5.31
CA LEU A 166 6.41 14.33 4.61
C LEU A 166 6.18 14.58 3.10
N PRO A 167 6.91 15.50 2.46
CA PRO A 167 6.87 15.63 1.01
C PRO A 167 7.26 14.30 0.36
N PRO A 168 6.43 13.77 -0.56
CA PRO A 168 6.67 12.47 -1.16
C PRO A 168 7.71 12.56 -2.28
N THR A 169 8.98 12.76 -1.90
CA THR A 169 10.08 12.84 -2.85
C THR A 169 10.73 11.48 -3.03
N PRO A 170 10.79 10.91 -4.26
CA PRO A 170 11.54 9.70 -4.53
C PRO A 170 12.99 9.83 -4.09
N GLY A 171 13.58 8.76 -3.52
CA GLY A 171 14.98 8.82 -3.09
C GLY A 171 15.19 9.41 -1.70
N GLN A 172 14.18 10.06 -1.10
CA GLN A 172 14.35 10.78 0.16
C GLN A 172 13.86 9.96 1.34
N TYR A 173 14.78 9.71 2.29
CA TYR A 173 14.46 9.13 3.59
C TYR A 173 14.92 10.06 4.73
N PRO A 174 14.00 10.57 5.58
CA PRO A 174 14.37 11.50 6.65
C PRO A 174 15.06 10.83 7.85
N GLY A 175 15.21 9.50 7.84
CA GLY A 175 15.69 8.70 8.97
C GLY A 175 14.59 8.35 9.98
N ALA A 176 14.73 7.21 10.68
CA ALA A 176 13.69 6.69 11.57
C ALA A 176 13.20 7.68 12.63
N ARG A 177 14.09 8.46 13.26
CA ARG A 177 13.67 9.40 14.33
C ARG A 177 12.74 10.49 13.80
N LYS A 178 13.07 11.08 12.64
CA LYS A 178 12.27 12.15 12.07
C LYS A 178 10.96 11.60 11.50
N LEU A 179 11.01 10.45 10.82
CA LEU A 179 9.81 9.77 10.33
C LEU A 179 8.85 9.43 11.48
N LYS A 180 9.36 8.85 12.57
CA LYS A 180 8.56 8.53 13.76
C LYS A 180 7.88 9.76 14.35
N ARG A 181 8.62 10.86 14.56
CA ARG A 181 8.07 12.12 15.07
C ARG A 181 6.97 12.68 14.18
N LEU A 182 7.12 12.59 12.86
CA LEU A 182 6.09 13.05 11.91
C LEU A 182 4.80 12.23 12.05
N LEU A 183 4.91 10.90 12.15
CA LEU A 183 3.75 10.02 12.33
C LEU A 183 3.06 10.24 13.69
N GLU A 184 3.84 10.44 14.76
CA GLU A 184 3.31 10.71 16.11
C GLU A 184 2.67 12.10 16.24
N ALA A 185 3.10 13.07 15.43
CA ALA A 185 2.59 14.44 15.44
C ALA A 185 1.34 14.66 14.57
N ALA A 186 0.89 13.64 13.83
CA ALA A 186 -0.30 13.75 12.98
C ALA A 186 -1.56 14.06 13.81
N ASP A 187 -2.49 14.85 13.26
CA ASP A 187 -3.65 15.37 14.01
C ASP A 187 -4.48 14.22 14.62
N PRO A 188 -4.70 14.19 15.95
CA PRO A 188 -5.45 13.13 16.62
C PRO A 188 -6.92 13.01 16.17
N ASN A 189 -7.48 14.04 15.54
CA ASN A 189 -8.85 14.10 15.06
C ASN A 189 -8.95 13.90 13.55
N GLU A 190 -7.92 13.34 12.92
CA GLU A 190 -7.92 12.99 11.49
C GLU A 190 -7.31 11.61 11.26
N TRP A 191 -7.54 11.08 10.05
CA TRP A 191 -6.79 9.97 9.53
C TRP A 191 -5.35 10.38 9.26
N ALA A 192 -4.42 9.51 9.67
CA ALA A 192 -3.02 9.58 9.30
C ALA A 192 -2.59 8.28 8.64
N GLY A 193 -1.53 8.35 7.84
CA GLY A 193 -1.03 7.20 7.11
C GLY A 193 0.47 7.26 6.89
N PHE A 194 0.99 6.07 6.59
CA PHE A 194 2.31 5.88 6.02
C PHE A 194 2.13 5.13 4.69
N GLN A 195 2.71 5.66 3.62
CA GLN A 195 2.86 4.92 2.37
C GLN A 195 4.35 4.83 2.03
N LEU A 196 4.76 3.65 1.57
CA LEU A 196 6.02 3.41 0.91
C LEU A 196 5.71 2.91 -0.48
N TYR A 197 6.08 3.64 -1.52
CA TYR A 197 5.64 3.32 -2.87
C TYR A 197 6.63 3.71 -3.93
N TYR A 198 6.59 2.99 -5.05
CA TYR A 198 7.27 3.37 -6.27
C TYR A 198 6.31 4.23 -7.11
N PRO A 199 6.65 5.49 -7.42
CA PRO A 199 5.84 6.32 -8.30
C PRO A 199 6.15 6.03 -9.77
N MET A 200 5.10 5.98 -10.59
CA MET A 200 5.19 5.93 -12.05
C MET A 200 4.36 7.08 -12.63
N THR A 201 4.96 7.82 -13.55
CA THR A 201 4.32 8.92 -14.29
C THR A 201 3.32 8.39 -15.32
N GLU A 202 2.40 9.27 -15.74
CA GLU A 202 1.47 9.00 -16.86
C GLU A 202 2.19 8.51 -18.13
N ASP A 203 3.34 9.10 -18.45
CA ASP A 203 4.11 8.74 -19.64
C ASP A 203 4.86 7.40 -19.52
N GLU A 204 5.34 7.06 -18.32
CA GLU A 204 5.91 5.73 -18.06
C GLU A 204 4.83 4.65 -18.20
N VAL A 205 3.67 4.87 -17.56
CA VAL A 205 2.55 3.92 -17.63
C VAL A 205 2.09 3.71 -19.07
N ARG A 206 1.93 4.78 -19.86
CA ARG A 206 1.49 4.69 -21.26
C ARG A 206 2.48 4.01 -22.21
N ARG A 207 3.77 4.00 -21.87
CA ARG A 207 4.82 3.38 -22.70
C ARG A 207 5.03 1.90 -22.38
N SER A 208 4.56 1.44 -21.23
CA SER A 208 4.61 0.03 -20.83
C SER A 208 3.52 -0.79 -21.52
N SER A 209 3.76 -2.08 -21.72
CA SER A 209 2.65 -3.00 -21.98
C SER A 209 1.88 -3.27 -20.68
N GLY A 210 0.66 -3.81 -20.80
CA GLY A 210 -0.08 -4.18 -19.61
C GLY A 210 0.55 -5.34 -18.83
N ALA A 211 1.26 -6.26 -19.51
CA ALA A 211 2.04 -7.30 -18.85
C ALA A 211 3.18 -6.69 -18.02
N ASP A 212 3.96 -5.79 -18.62
CA ASP A 212 5.07 -5.09 -17.92
C ASP A 212 4.56 -4.36 -16.68
N LEU A 213 3.38 -3.73 -16.75
CA LEU A 213 2.77 -3.05 -15.62
C LEU A 213 2.41 -4.02 -14.49
N VAL A 214 1.79 -5.16 -14.81
CA VAL A 214 1.43 -6.17 -13.79
C VAL A 214 2.69 -6.76 -13.17
N GLU A 215 3.70 -7.10 -13.98
CA GLU A 215 5.00 -7.59 -13.48
C GLU A 215 5.66 -6.58 -12.56
N SER A 216 5.68 -5.30 -12.96
CA SER A 216 6.23 -4.21 -12.15
C SER A 216 5.50 -4.09 -10.82
N MET A 217 4.16 -4.13 -10.80
CA MET A 217 3.38 -4.07 -9.56
C MET A 217 3.71 -5.24 -8.62
N LEU A 218 3.83 -6.46 -9.15
CA LEU A 218 4.17 -7.64 -8.35
C LEU A 218 5.60 -7.59 -7.81
N ALA A 219 6.55 -7.12 -8.63
CA ALA A 219 7.93 -6.89 -8.20
C ALA A 219 8.01 -5.83 -7.10
N ILE A 220 7.26 -4.73 -7.23
CA ILE A 220 7.17 -3.70 -6.20
C ILE A 220 6.59 -4.27 -4.90
N PHE A 221 5.54 -5.09 -4.96
CA PHE A 221 4.99 -5.77 -3.77
C PHE A 221 5.97 -6.73 -3.11
N GLU A 222 6.80 -7.42 -3.90
CA GLU A 222 7.88 -8.26 -3.39
C GLU A 222 8.93 -7.43 -2.65
N GLU A 223 9.36 -6.30 -3.21
CA GLU A 223 10.33 -5.39 -2.58
C GLU A 223 9.82 -4.84 -1.24
N VAL A 224 8.55 -4.47 -1.15
CA VAL A 224 7.97 -3.95 0.10
C VAL A 224 7.52 -5.05 1.08
N SER A 225 7.63 -6.34 0.73
CA SER A 225 7.16 -7.46 1.56
C SER A 225 7.88 -7.52 2.91
N ARG A 226 9.18 -7.18 2.95
CA ARG A 226 9.92 -7.11 4.21
C ARG A 226 9.41 -6.01 5.13
N VAL A 227 9.04 -4.85 4.58
CA VAL A 227 8.44 -3.77 5.37
C VAL A 227 7.08 -4.21 5.90
N HIS A 228 6.26 -4.87 5.08
CA HIS A 228 5.00 -5.48 5.54
C HIS A 228 5.23 -6.40 6.74
N ASP A 229 6.14 -7.37 6.65
CA ASP A 229 6.39 -8.34 7.72
C ASP A 229 6.95 -7.66 8.98
N LEU A 230 7.68 -6.56 8.80
CA LEU A 230 8.15 -5.75 9.90
C LEU A 230 7.04 -4.92 10.55
N THR A 231 5.90 -4.69 9.90
CA THR A 231 4.80 -3.88 10.47
C THR A 231 3.56 -4.69 10.85
N SER A 232 3.45 -5.94 10.40
CA SER A 232 2.28 -6.80 10.62
C SER A 232 2.38 -7.68 11.88
N ASP A 233 1.24 -8.18 12.35
CA ASP A 233 1.17 -9.26 13.36
C ASP A 233 1.61 -10.59 12.75
N VAL A 234 1.22 -10.81 11.49
CA VAL A 234 1.44 -12.07 10.76
C VAL A 234 2.30 -11.79 9.54
N PRO A 235 3.49 -12.42 9.41
CA PRO A 235 4.33 -12.27 8.23
C PRO A 235 3.67 -12.90 7.00
N LEU A 236 4.08 -12.51 5.79
CA LEU A 236 3.60 -13.06 4.53
C LEU A 236 4.08 -14.50 4.36
N TRP A 237 5.37 -14.72 4.59
CA TRP A 237 6.04 -16.00 4.53
C TRP A 237 5.85 -16.80 5.82
N LEU A 238 5.71 -18.12 5.70
CA LEU A 238 5.73 -19.07 6.82
C LEU A 238 7.15 -19.57 7.06
#